data_AF-A0A353DQA9-F1
#
_entry.id   AF-A0A353DQA9-F1
#
_cell.length_a   1.000
_cell.length_b   1.000
_cell.length_c   1.000
_cell.angle_alpha   90.00
_cell.angle_beta   90.00
_cell.angle_gamma   90.00
#
_symmetry.space_group_name_H-M   'P 1'
#
loop_
_entity.id
_entity.type
_entity.pdbx_description
1 polymer ?
#
loop_
_entity_poly.entity_id
_entity_poly.type
_entity_poly.pdbx_seq_one_letter_code
_entity_poly.pdbx_strand_id
1 'polypeptide(L)'
;EFFVDFETVSDLNDDFANSPESGGTPLIFMIGCGHLEEEKWIWRGFTTDRLTEEHEGLIIDQWMDYMYQVQNRLDPSGYRPTVFHWSHAEVSTFDSAFNSAKNRHIDKEWPSLNWYDFLKEVIKKEPVVVNGAFGFGLKAIAGSLNSQGLIETSWEAGPTDGLGAMVGAWWADGQAEQHGLTMTDIPMVREISEYNEVDCKVMMEIIEYLRKNH
;
A
#
# COMPACT_ATOMS: atom_id res chain seq x y z
N GLU A 1 12.17 7.79 7.46
CA GLU A 1 11.12 7.95 6.42
C GLU A 1 10.42 6.62 6.27
N PHE A 2 9.15 6.62 5.88
CA PHE A 2 8.40 5.40 5.60
C PHE A 2 7.92 5.41 4.15
N PHE A 3 7.87 4.23 3.54
CA PHE A 3 7.34 4.00 2.19
C PHE A 3 6.18 3.03 2.34
N VAL A 4 4.98 3.49 1.98
CA VAL A 4 3.73 2.81 2.34
C VAL A 4 2.88 2.61 1.09
N ASP A 5 2.33 1.41 0.99
CA ASP A 5 1.36 1.05 -0.02
C ASP A 5 0.16 0.32 0.62
N PHE A 6 -1.02 0.45 0.02
CA PHE A 6 -2.28 -0.11 0.53
C PHE A 6 -2.94 -0.97 -0.54
N GLU A 7 -3.41 -2.15 -0.13
CA GLU A 7 -4.36 -2.93 -0.93
C GLU A 7 -5.77 -2.72 -0.38
N THR A 8 -6.71 -2.48 -1.29
CA THR A 8 -8.10 -2.18 -0.95
C THR A 8 -9.08 -3.10 -1.67
N VAL A 9 -10.20 -3.40 -1.02
CA VAL A 9 -11.39 -3.93 -1.67
C VAL A 9 -12.42 -2.82 -1.90
N SER A 10 -13.28 -2.98 -2.92
CA SER A 10 -14.37 -2.04 -3.22
C SER A 10 -15.75 -2.60 -2.88
N ASP A 11 -16.78 -1.80 -3.14
CA ASP A 11 -18.21 -2.12 -3.08
C ASP A 11 -18.71 -2.90 -4.31
N LEU A 12 -17.81 -3.50 -5.10
CA LEU A 12 -18.19 -4.31 -6.27
C LEU A 12 -18.41 -5.79 -5.93
N ASN A 13 -18.10 -6.22 -4.70
CA ASN A 13 -18.43 -7.57 -4.21
C ASN A 13 -19.89 -7.63 -3.76
N ASP A 14 -20.77 -7.45 -4.74
CA ASP A 14 -22.21 -7.43 -4.56
C ASP A 14 -22.82 -8.71 -5.16
N ASP A 15 -23.75 -9.33 -4.43
CA ASP A 15 -24.57 -10.43 -4.96
C ASP A 15 -25.78 -9.91 -5.75
N PHE A 16 -25.92 -8.58 -5.86
CA PHE A 16 -26.98 -7.83 -6.51
C PHE A 16 -28.38 -8.09 -5.95
N ALA A 17 -28.50 -8.76 -4.80
CA ALA A 17 -29.79 -9.09 -4.19
C ALA A 17 -30.59 -7.83 -3.80
N ASN A 18 -29.90 -6.70 -3.56
CA ASN A 18 -30.49 -5.43 -3.13
C ASN A 18 -30.28 -4.27 -4.12
N SER A 19 -30.11 -4.56 -5.41
CA SER A 19 -29.99 -3.54 -6.46
C SER A 19 -31.15 -2.51 -6.37
N PRO A 20 -30.87 -1.19 -6.36
CA PRO A 20 -29.67 -0.51 -6.84
C PRO A 20 -28.62 -0.15 -5.77
N GLU A 21 -28.74 -0.64 -4.53
CA GLU A 21 -27.71 -0.41 -3.50
C GLU A 21 -26.51 -1.32 -3.77
N SER A 22 -25.29 -0.76 -3.75
CA SER A 22 -24.06 -1.54 -3.92
C SER A 22 -23.79 -2.36 -2.67
N GLY A 23 -23.57 -3.65 -2.84
CA GLY A 23 -23.11 -4.57 -1.80
C GLY A 23 -21.59 -4.53 -1.62
N GLY A 24 -21.14 -4.53 -0.36
CA GLY A 24 -19.72 -4.51 0.01
C GLY A 24 -19.24 -3.15 0.53
N THR A 25 -18.30 -3.17 1.47
CA THR A 25 -17.72 -1.97 2.06
C THR A 25 -16.31 -1.77 1.51
N PRO A 26 -15.97 -0.58 0.95
CA PRO A 26 -14.60 -0.30 0.56
C PRO A 26 -13.69 -0.27 1.79
N LEU A 27 -12.71 -1.18 1.84
CA LEU A 27 -11.83 -1.38 3.01
C LEU A 27 -10.38 -1.50 2.57
N ILE A 28 -9.46 -1.03 3.42
CA ILE A 28 -8.05 -1.42 3.37
C ILE A 28 -7.94 -2.80 4.01
N PHE A 29 -7.49 -3.79 3.24
CA PHE A 29 -7.30 -5.15 3.76
C PHE A 29 -5.81 -5.49 3.97
N MET A 30 -4.90 -4.71 3.35
CA MET A 30 -3.47 -4.88 3.53
C MET A 30 -2.74 -3.54 3.52
N ILE A 31 -1.73 -3.40 4.37
CA ILE A 31 -0.83 -2.26 4.45
C ILE A 31 0.61 -2.78 4.41
N GLY A 32 1.39 -2.32 3.45
CA GLY A 32 2.84 -2.47 3.45
C GLY A 32 3.49 -1.24 4.03
N CYS A 33 4.48 -1.43 4.90
CA CYS A 33 5.27 -0.33 5.46
C CYS A 33 6.75 -0.69 5.48
N GLY A 34 7.51 -0.03 4.61
CA GLY A 34 8.95 -0.15 4.53
C GLY A 34 9.70 1.06 5.09
N HIS A 35 10.91 0.83 5.60
CA HIS A 35 11.85 1.87 6.00
C HIS A 35 13.29 1.38 5.86
N LEU A 36 14.24 2.32 5.95
CA LEU A 36 15.66 2.02 6.04
C LEU A 36 16.14 2.16 7.49
N GLU A 37 16.85 1.17 7.99
CA GLU A 37 17.56 1.16 9.27
C GLU A 37 18.99 0.69 9.00
N GLU A 38 19.99 1.54 9.26
CA GLU A 38 21.41 1.28 8.95
C GLU A 38 21.63 0.84 7.48
N GLU A 39 21.01 1.56 6.53
CA GLU A 39 21.06 1.28 5.08
C GLU A 39 20.43 -0.06 4.66
N LYS A 40 19.77 -0.77 5.57
CA LYS A 40 19.06 -2.01 5.27
C LYS A 40 17.57 -1.75 5.11
N TRP A 41 17.00 -2.33 4.06
CA TRP A 41 15.56 -2.36 3.86
C TRP A 41 14.89 -3.26 4.90
N ILE A 42 13.93 -2.69 5.63
CA ILE A 42 13.06 -3.42 6.56
C ILE A 42 11.61 -3.14 6.17
N TRP A 43 10.88 -4.21 5.85
CA TRP A 43 9.47 -4.15 5.49
C TRP A 43 8.61 -4.91 6.49
N ARG A 44 7.39 -4.43 6.69
CA ARG A 44 6.35 -5.13 7.45
C ARG A 44 4.99 -4.97 6.77
N GLY A 45 4.31 -6.10 6.57
CA GLY A 45 2.93 -6.17 6.13
C GLY A 45 1.96 -6.30 7.30
N PHE A 46 0.78 -5.70 7.13
CA PHE A 46 -0.36 -5.82 8.03
C PHE A 46 -1.57 -6.23 7.21
N THR A 47 -2.19 -7.37 7.50
CA THR A 47 -3.27 -7.92 6.69
C THR A 47 -4.43 -8.32 7.58
N THR A 48 -5.64 -7.99 7.16
CA THR A 48 -6.86 -8.31 7.92
C THR A 48 -7.10 -9.80 7.94
N ASP A 49 -7.57 -10.36 9.05
CA ASP A 49 -8.01 -11.77 9.09
C ASP A 49 -9.34 -12.00 8.35
N ARG A 50 -10.15 -10.94 8.22
CA ARG A 50 -11.45 -10.89 7.54
C ARG A 50 -11.69 -9.53 6.91
N LEU A 51 -12.47 -9.48 5.82
CA LEU A 51 -12.89 -8.23 5.17
C LEU A 51 -14.04 -7.56 5.93
N THR A 52 -13.70 -6.98 7.09
CA THR A 52 -14.65 -6.25 7.95
C THR A 52 -14.02 -4.94 8.43
N GLU A 53 -14.86 -3.96 8.77
CA GLU A 53 -14.40 -2.69 9.35
C GLU A 53 -13.56 -2.91 10.62
N GLU A 54 -13.98 -3.82 11.51
CA GLU A 54 -13.25 -4.15 12.73
C GLU A 54 -11.79 -4.56 12.43
N HIS A 55 -11.60 -5.48 11.50
CA HIS A 55 -10.26 -5.97 11.16
C HIS A 55 -9.44 -4.93 10.40
N GLU A 56 -10.05 -4.08 9.56
CA GLU A 56 -9.39 -2.91 8.99
C GLU A 56 -8.83 -2.00 10.10
N GLY A 57 -9.64 -1.68 11.11
CA GLY A 57 -9.22 -0.87 12.24
C GLY A 57 -8.04 -1.48 13.01
N LEU A 58 -8.06 -2.81 13.20
CA LEU A 58 -6.98 -3.53 13.88
C LEU A 58 -5.64 -3.44 13.13
N ILE A 59 -5.63 -3.59 11.81
CA ILE A 59 -4.37 -3.51 11.05
C ILE A 59 -3.83 -2.09 10.97
N ILE A 60 -4.71 -1.08 10.96
CA ILE A 60 -4.29 0.32 11.01
C ILE A 60 -3.68 0.65 12.38
N ASP A 61 -4.28 0.19 13.49
CA ASP A 61 -3.69 0.33 14.83
C ASP A 61 -2.28 -0.30 14.87
N GLN A 62 -2.14 -1.54 14.41
CA GLN A 62 -0.87 -2.25 14.38
C GLN A 62 0.19 -1.52 13.54
N TRP A 63 -0.21 -0.96 12.41
CA TRP A 63 0.67 -0.20 11.53
C TRP A 63 1.12 1.11 12.20
N MET A 64 0.21 1.85 12.84
CA MET A 64 0.54 3.08 13.57
C MET A 64 1.49 2.80 14.73
N ASP A 65 1.23 1.75 15.51
CA ASP A 65 2.09 1.31 16.60
C ASP A 65 3.48 0.92 16.10
N TYR A 66 3.56 0.22 14.97
CA TYR A 66 4.83 -0.13 14.36
C TYR A 66 5.64 1.10 13.93
N MET A 67 5.01 2.06 13.23
CA MET A 67 5.69 3.30 12.85
C MET A 67 6.17 4.08 14.07
N TYR A 68 5.36 4.14 15.14
CA TYR A 68 5.72 4.78 16.40
C TYR A 68 6.92 4.10 17.06
N GLN A 69 6.94 2.76 17.12
CA GLN A 69 8.05 1.99 17.67
C GLN A 69 9.35 2.19 16.87
N VAL A 70 9.26 2.21 15.54
CA VAL A 70 10.40 2.47 14.66
C VAL A 70 10.91 3.89 14.85
N GLN A 71 10.01 4.89 14.86
CA GLN A 71 10.40 6.29 15.10
C GLN A 71 11.10 6.45 16.45
N ASN A 72 10.54 5.90 17.53
CA ASN A 72 11.16 5.98 18.85
C ASN A 72 12.50 5.28 18.93
N ARG A 73 12.71 4.20 18.16
CA ARG A 73 13.99 3.49 18.12
C ARG A 73 15.05 4.27 17.36
N LEU A 74 14.70 4.84 16.21
CA LEU A 74 15.64 5.46 15.27
C LEU A 74 15.87 6.95 15.51
N ASP A 75 14.83 7.68 15.90
CA ASP A 75 14.87 9.12 16.11
C ASP A 75 13.87 9.52 17.23
N PRO A 76 14.15 9.18 18.51
CA PRO A 76 13.25 9.42 19.64
C PRO A 76 13.00 10.92 19.90
N SER A 77 13.94 11.79 19.51
CA SER A 77 13.80 13.25 19.56
C SER A 77 13.30 13.84 18.25
N GLY A 78 12.97 12.98 17.30
CA GLY A 78 12.82 13.29 15.89
C GLY A 78 11.60 14.08 15.52
N TYR A 79 11.67 14.65 14.32
CA TYR A 79 10.50 15.19 13.64
C TYR A 79 9.53 14.07 13.28
N ARG A 80 8.29 14.47 13.01
CA ARG A 80 7.28 13.58 12.47
C ARG A 80 7.76 13.01 11.12
N PRO A 81 7.88 11.69 10.98
CA PRO A 81 8.48 11.08 9.80
C PRO A 81 7.62 11.32 8.56
N THR A 82 8.26 11.63 7.44
CA THR A 82 7.61 11.66 6.13
C THR A 82 7.17 10.25 5.76
N VAL A 83 5.93 10.12 5.32
CA VAL A 83 5.34 8.88 4.83
C VAL A 83 5.11 9.04 3.34
N PHE A 84 6.00 8.46 2.53
CA PHE A 84 5.88 8.45 1.10
C PHE A 84 4.85 7.41 0.66
N HIS A 85 4.06 7.80 -0.32
CA HIS A 85 3.17 6.90 -1.04
C HIS A 85 3.17 7.28 -2.52
N TRP A 86 2.63 6.38 -3.34
CA TRP A 86 2.44 6.59 -4.76
C TRP A 86 0.95 6.48 -5.09
N SER A 87 0.28 7.62 -5.28
CA SER A 87 -1.15 7.58 -5.59
C SER A 87 -1.43 6.90 -6.93
N HIS A 88 -2.64 6.34 -7.07
CA HIS A 88 -3.14 6.02 -8.40
C HIS A 88 -3.36 7.32 -9.19
N ALA A 89 -3.18 7.26 -10.51
CA ALA A 89 -3.19 8.46 -11.35
C ALA A 89 -4.56 9.17 -11.40
N GLU A 90 -5.65 8.47 -11.05
CA GLU A 90 -7.01 8.98 -10.96
C GLU A 90 -7.39 9.21 -9.47
N VAL A 91 -8.07 10.33 -9.18
CA VAL A 91 -8.52 10.85 -7.87
C VAL A 91 -7.92 10.13 -6.64
N SER A 92 -6.84 10.68 -6.07
CA SER A 92 -6.05 10.17 -4.92
C SER A 92 -6.70 9.07 -4.06
N THR A 93 -6.76 7.84 -4.58
CA THR A 93 -7.44 6.72 -3.91
C THR A 93 -6.80 6.43 -2.56
N PHE A 94 -5.49 6.68 -2.44
CA PHE A 94 -4.69 6.41 -1.26
C PHE A 94 -5.08 7.28 -0.04
N ASP A 95 -5.00 8.61 -0.18
CA ASP A 95 -5.51 9.55 0.82
C ASP A 95 -7.01 9.33 1.05
N SER A 96 -7.76 9.01 0.00
CA SER A 96 -9.19 8.72 0.14
C SER A 96 -9.46 7.45 0.96
N ALA A 97 -8.63 6.40 0.83
CA ALA A 97 -8.81 5.14 1.52
C ALA A 97 -8.55 5.31 3.02
N PHE A 98 -7.43 5.93 3.40
CA PHE A 98 -7.14 6.21 4.80
C PHE A 98 -8.11 7.22 5.42
N ASN A 99 -8.51 8.27 4.70
CA ASN A 99 -9.53 9.20 5.19
C ASN A 99 -10.91 8.53 5.29
N SER A 100 -11.24 7.61 4.39
CA SER A 100 -12.49 6.83 4.47
C SER A 100 -12.45 5.90 5.68
N ALA A 101 -11.32 5.23 5.94
CA ALA A 101 -11.12 4.44 7.15
C ALA A 101 -11.27 5.32 8.41
N LYS A 102 -10.65 6.51 8.45
CA LYS A 102 -10.85 7.47 9.56
C LYS A 102 -12.30 7.88 9.77
N ASN A 103 -13.07 8.04 8.70
CA ASN A 103 -14.49 8.39 8.80
C ASN A 103 -15.34 7.23 9.33
N ARG A 104 -15.00 5.98 9.00
CA ARG A 104 -15.64 4.78 9.56
C ARG A 104 -15.27 4.56 11.03
N HIS A 105 -14.01 4.83 11.37
CA HIS A 105 -13.40 4.60 12.68
C HIS A 105 -13.27 5.90 13.48
N ILE A 106 -14.37 6.62 13.70
CA ILE A 106 -14.37 7.95 14.34
C ILE A 106 -13.90 7.91 15.81
N ASP A 107 -14.02 6.76 16.48
CA ASP A 107 -13.53 6.51 17.83
C ASP A 107 -12.01 6.26 17.88
N LYS A 108 -11.38 5.95 16.74
CA LYS A 108 -9.93 5.79 16.63
C LYS A 108 -9.26 7.15 16.52
N GLU A 109 -8.45 7.50 17.52
CA GLU A 109 -7.68 8.75 17.55
C GLU A 109 -6.35 8.63 16.77
N TRP A 110 -6.37 8.09 15.55
CA TRP A 110 -5.14 7.93 14.76
C TRP A 110 -4.51 9.28 14.45
N PRO A 111 -3.18 9.42 14.63
CA PRO A 111 -2.51 10.67 14.37
C PRO A 111 -2.69 11.08 12.90
N SER A 112 -2.56 12.38 12.66
CA SER A 112 -2.31 12.84 11.30
C SER A 112 -0.92 12.31 10.89
N LEU A 113 -0.75 11.86 9.65
CA LEU A 113 0.53 11.43 9.10
C LEU A 113 1.10 12.48 8.15
N ASN A 114 2.43 12.60 8.08
CA ASN A 114 3.07 13.57 7.18
C ASN A 114 3.19 12.94 5.79
N TRP A 115 2.05 12.82 5.10
CA TRP A 115 1.95 12.20 3.79
C TRP A 115 2.69 13.00 2.72
N TYR A 116 3.41 12.29 1.86
CA TYR A 116 4.04 12.86 0.68
C TYR A 116 3.73 12.00 -0.55
N ASP A 117 2.84 12.50 -1.41
CA ASP A 117 2.47 11.85 -2.66
C ASP A 117 3.58 12.07 -3.71
N PHE A 118 4.43 11.06 -3.90
CA PHE A 118 5.59 11.20 -4.78
C PHE A 118 5.19 11.30 -6.27
N LEU A 119 4.11 10.62 -6.67
CA LEU A 119 3.57 10.71 -8.02
C LEU A 119 3.14 12.14 -8.33
N LYS A 120 2.36 12.74 -7.41
CA LYS A 120 1.79 14.07 -7.63
C LYS A 120 2.83 15.17 -7.48
N GLU A 121 3.60 15.16 -6.39
CA GLU A 121 4.46 16.29 -6.02
C GLU A 121 5.79 16.30 -6.76
N VAL A 122 6.25 15.16 -7.30
CA VAL A 122 7.52 15.09 -8.05
C VAL A 122 7.25 14.67 -9.48
N ILE A 123 6.75 13.45 -9.72
CA ILE A 123 6.69 12.87 -11.06
C ILE A 123 5.83 13.71 -12.01
N LYS A 124 4.63 14.11 -11.59
CA LYS A 124 3.70 14.90 -12.42
C LYS A 124 4.03 16.39 -12.43
N LYS A 125 4.50 16.95 -11.30
CA LYS A 125 4.74 18.39 -11.14
C LYS A 125 6.04 18.86 -11.80
N GLU A 126 7.09 18.05 -11.71
CA GLU A 126 8.41 18.28 -12.34
C GLU A 126 8.56 17.53 -13.67
N PRO A 127 7.45 17.34 -14.41
CA PRO A 127 7.19 16.30 -15.41
C PRO A 127 8.32 15.29 -15.67
N VAL A 128 8.59 14.42 -14.70
CA VAL A 128 9.63 13.40 -14.79
C VAL A 128 9.18 12.32 -15.76
N VAL A 129 9.91 12.16 -16.87
CA VAL A 129 9.68 11.10 -17.86
C VAL A 129 10.84 10.12 -17.84
N VAL A 130 10.53 8.83 -17.85
CA VAL A 130 11.53 7.76 -17.92
C VAL A 130 11.45 7.10 -19.29
N ASN A 131 12.58 7.04 -20.00
CA ASN A 131 12.63 6.44 -21.33
C ASN A 131 12.25 4.94 -21.27
N GLY A 132 11.16 4.57 -21.96
CA GLY A 132 10.60 3.21 -21.94
C GLY A 132 9.45 3.00 -20.96
N ALA A 133 9.08 4.00 -20.14
CA ALA A 133 7.86 3.97 -19.35
C ALA A 133 6.67 4.48 -20.16
N PHE A 134 5.61 3.67 -20.29
CA PHE A 134 4.38 4.02 -21.02
C PHE A 134 3.26 4.53 -20.08
N GLY A 135 3.64 5.26 -19.03
CA GLY A 135 2.74 5.83 -18.03
C GLY A 135 3.49 6.27 -16.78
N PHE A 136 2.79 6.95 -15.87
CA PHE A 136 3.35 7.42 -14.59
C PHE A 136 3.03 6.49 -13.40
N GLY A 137 2.42 5.34 -13.65
CA GLY A 137 2.19 4.34 -12.60
C GLY A 137 3.52 3.79 -12.06
N LEU A 138 3.55 3.44 -10.78
CA LEU A 138 4.75 2.96 -10.10
C LEU A 138 5.42 1.82 -10.87
N LYS A 139 4.66 0.79 -11.26
CA LYS A 139 5.13 -0.35 -12.07
C LYS A 139 5.77 0.07 -13.39
N ALA A 140 5.19 1.04 -14.11
CA ALA A 140 5.72 1.49 -15.40
C ALA A 140 7.06 2.23 -15.23
N ILE A 141 7.16 3.09 -14.22
CA ILE A 141 8.39 3.82 -13.90
C ILE A 141 9.47 2.87 -13.36
N ALA A 142 9.13 2.05 -12.36
CA ALA A 142 10.04 1.09 -11.75
C ALA A 142 10.59 0.10 -12.78
N GLY A 143 9.74 -0.51 -13.59
CA GLY A 143 10.18 -1.45 -14.63
C GLY A 143 11.12 -0.81 -15.65
N SER A 144 10.87 0.43 -16.04
CA SER A 144 11.74 1.17 -16.97
C SER A 144 13.09 1.51 -16.34
N LEU A 145 13.13 1.98 -15.09
CA LEU A 145 14.38 2.27 -14.38
C LEU A 145 15.21 1.00 -14.12
N ASN A 146 14.56 -0.09 -13.72
CA ASN A 146 15.21 -1.38 -13.50
C ASN A 146 15.82 -1.92 -14.81
N SER A 147 15.10 -1.82 -15.93
CA SER A 147 15.60 -2.24 -17.26
C SER A 147 16.88 -1.49 -17.70
N GLN A 148 17.12 -0.31 -17.12
CA GLN A 148 18.29 0.54 -17.36
C GLN A 148 19.37 0.37 -16.28
N GLY A 149 19.17 -0.51 -15.30
CA GLY A 149 20.10 -0.73 -14.19
C GLY A 149 20.17 0.44 -13.20
N LEU A 150 19.14 1.29 -13.14
CA LEU A 150 19.10 2.47 -12.28
C LEU A 150 18.51 2.20 -10.89
N ILE A 151 17.70 1.14 -10.78
CA ILE A 151 17.21 0.58 -9.51
C ILE A 151 17.40 -0.95 -9.54
N GLU A 152 17.52 -1.58 -8.37
CA GLU A 152 17.92 -2.98 -8.25
C GLU A 152 16.73 -3.93 -8.33
N THR A 153 15.63 -3.58 -7.67
CA THR A 153 14.47 -4.46 -7.52
C THR A 153 13.69 -4.54 -8.83
N SER A 154 13.54 -5.75 -9.35
CA SER A 154 12.71 -6.05 -10.51
C SER A 154 11.30 -6.42 -10.08
N TRP A 155 10.32 -5.87 -10.78
CA TRP A 155 8.97 -6.43 -10.82
C TRP A 155 9.03 -7.71 -11.68
N GLU A 156 8.90 -8.89 -11.08
CA GLU A 156 8.64 -10.10 -11.87
C GLU A 156 7.29 -9.95 -12.59
N ALA A 157 7.16 -10.55 -13.77
CA ALA A 157 5.93 -10.50 -14.55
C ALA A 157 4.81 -11.31 -13.86
N GLY A 158 4.18 -10.71 -12.86
CA GLY A 158 3.04 -11.24 -12.13
C GLY A 158 1.70 -10.79 -12.71
N PRO A 159 0.65 -11.62 -12.63
CA PRO A 159 -0.69 -11.28 -13.11
C PRO A 159 -1.41 -10.27 -12.21
N THR A 160 -0.90 -10.00 -11.00
CA THR A 160 -1.60 -9.24 -9.97
C THR A 160 -1.35 -7.75 -10.17
N ASP A 161 -2.31 -7.07 -10.81
CA ASP A 161 -2.52 -5.63 -10.64
C ASP A 161 -3.46 -5.38 -9.45
N GLY A 162 -3.77 -4.12 -9.12
CA GLY A 162 -4.65 -3.80 -7.99
C GLY A 162 -6.04 -4.44 -8.09
N LEU A 163 -6.55 -4.68 -9.31
CA LEU A 163 -7.81 -5.41 -9.52
C LEU A 163 -7.66 -6.90 -9.20
N GLY A 164 -6.57 -7.52 -9.63
CA GLY A 164 -6.22 -8.89 -9.27
C GLY A 164 -6.07 -9.08 -7.75
N ALA A 165 -5.43 -8.14 -7.06
CA ALA A 165 -5.29 -8.16 -5.60
C ALA A 165 -6.65 -8.10 -4.89
N MET A 166 -7.53 -7.20 -5.34
CA MET A 166 -8.89 -7.07 -4.82
C MET A 166 -9.73 -8.35 -5.00
N VAL A 167 -9.73 -8.94 -6.20
CA VAL A 167 -10.45 -10.20 -6.45
C VAL A 167 -9.86 -11.36 -5.63
N GLY A 168 -8.53 -11.40 -5.51
CA GLY A 168 -7.83 -12.37 -4.67
C GLY A 168 -8.22 -12.24 -3.19
N ALA A 169 -8.41 -11.02 -2.69
CA ALA A 169 -8.85 -10.77 -1.32
C ALA A 169 -10.28 -11.27 -1.06
N TRP A 170 -11.24 -10.99 -1.94
CA TRP A 170 -12.61 -11.52 -1.79
C TRP A 170 -12.66 -13.04 -1.81
N TRP A 171 -11.92 -13.65 -2.74
CA TRP A 171 -11.82 -15.11 -2.80
C TRP A 171 -11.20 -15.68 -1.51
N ALA A 172 -10.13 -15.06 -1.01
CA ALA A 172 -9.45 -15.49 0.20
C ALA A 172 -10.33 -15.36 1.45
N ASP A 173 -11.09 -14.28 1.59
CA ASP A 173 -12.03 -14.09 2.70
C ASP A 173 -13.11 -15.18 2.72
N GLY A 174 -13.71 -15.48 1.55
CA GLY A 174 -14.67 -16.57 1.43
C GLY A 174 -14.07 -17.96 1.73
N GLN A 175 -12.84 -18.22 1.29
CA GLN A 175 -12.12 -19.45 1.64
C GLN A 175 -11.82 -19.54 3.15
N ALA A 176 -11.41 -18.43 3.75
CA ALA A 176 -11.09 -18.34 5.17
C ALA A 176 -12.34 -18.59 6.03
N GLU A 177 -13.49 -18.02 5.64
CA GLU A 177 -14.78 -18.28 6.30
C GLU A 177 -15.19 -19.75 6.18
N GLN A 178 -15.18 -20.30 4.96
CA GLN A 178 -15.61 -21.68 4.69
C GLN A 178 -14.80 -22.72 5.48
N HIS A 179 -13.52 -22.47 5.72
CA HIS A 179 -12.60 -23.42 6.34
C HIS A 179 -12.23 -23.08 7.80
N GLY A 180 -12.78 -22.01 8.37
CA GLY A 180 -12.43 -21.55 9.71
C GLY A 180 -10.97 -21.11 9.85
N LEU A 181 -10.38 -20.59 8.77
CA LEU A 181 -9.01 -20.05 8.70
C LEU A 181 -9.05 -18.52 8.76
N THR A 182 -7.90 -17.85 8.75
CA THR A 182 -7.79 -16.40 8.52
C THR A 182 -7.36 -16.12 7.08
N MET A 183 -7.58 -14.90 6.56
CA MET A 183 -7.05 -14.53 5.25
C MET A 183 -5.52 -14.69 5.19
N THR A 184 -4.80 -14.46 6.29
CA THR A 184 -3.34 -14.60 6.35
C THR A 184 -2.85 -16.06 6.21
N ASP A 185 -3.74 -17.03 6.44
CA ASP A 185 -3.48 -18.45 6.20
C ASP A 185 -3.58 -18.82 4.71
N ILE A 186 -4.24 -17.99 3.89
CA ILE A 186 -4.49 -18.28 2.47
C ILE A 186 -3.24 -17.92 1.62
N PRO A 187 -2.68 -18.87 0.83
CA PRO A 187 -1.47 -18.63 0.04
C PRO A 187 -1.57 -17.42 -0.91
N MET A 188 -2.72 -17.21 -1.55
CA MET A 188 -2.98 -16.07 -2.43
C MET A 188 -2.71 -14.72 -1.74
N VAL A 189 -3.05 -14.60 -0.45
CA VAL A 189 -2.85 -13.37 0.33
C VAL A 189 -1.36 -13.14 0.62
N ARG A 190 -0.58 -14.21 0.74
CA ARG A 190 0.88 -14.11 0.87
C ARG A 190 1.52 -13.63 -0.42
N GLU A 191 1.05 -14.11 -1.57
CA GLU A 191 1.50 -13.61 -2.88
C GLU A 191 1.20 -12.10 -3.01
N ILE A 192 -0.01 -11.65 -2.67
CA ILE A 192 -0.37 -10.22 -2.65
C ILE A 192 0.60 -9.44 -1.74
N SER A 193 0.91 -9.97 -0.56
CA SER A 193 1.87 -9.37 0.37
C SER A 193 3.28 -9.24 -0.19
N GLU A 194 3.74 -10.20 -0.99
CA GLU A 194 5.06 -10.17 -1.65
C GLU A 194 5.10 -9.07 -2.72
N TYR A 195 4.04 -8.90 -3.52
CA TYR A 195 3.95 -7.78 -4.47
C TYR A 195 3.90 -6.42 -3.77
N ASN A 196 3.15 -6.34 -2.67
CA ASN A 196 3.03 -5.12 -1.88
C ASN A 196 4.37 -4.69 -1.24
N GLU A 197 5.21 -5.64 -0.83
CA GLU A 197 6.60 -5.36 -0.42
C GLU A 197 7.42 -4.78 -1.58
N VAL A 198 7.32 -5.40 -2.77
CA VAL A 198 8.01 -4.91 -3.97
C VAL A 198 7.61 -3.47 -4.27
N ASP A 199 6.33 -3.11 -4.16
CA ASP A 199 5.85 -1.75 -4.37
C ASP A 199 6.45 -0.74 -3.39
N CYS A 200 6.46 -1.08 -2.10
CA CYS A 200 7.13 -0.26 -1.09
C CYS A 200 8.63 -0.08 -1.41
N LYS A 201 9.30 -1.17 -1.83
CA LYS A 201 10.74 -1.19 -2.07
C LYS A 201 11.14 -0.42 -3.33
N VAL A 202 10.47 -0.63 -4.45
CA VAL A 202 10.79 0.11 -5.69
C VAL A 202 10.48 1.60 -5.54
N MET A 203 9.45 1.96 -4.77
CA MET A 203 9.19 3.36 -4.42
C MET A 203 10.38 3.99 -3.70
N MET A 204 10.92 3.31 -2.69
CA MET A 204 12.13 3.74 -1.98
C MET A 204 13.32 3.89 -2.95
N GLU A 205 13.60 2.89 -3.78
CA GLU A 205 14.72 2.92 -4.73
C GLU A 205 14.61 4.06 -5.74
N ILE A 206 13.40 4.33 -6.26
CA ILE A 206 13.14 5.46 -7.17
C ILE A 206 13.45 6.78 -6.48
N ILE A 207 12.96 6.96 -5.25
CA ILE A 207 13.15 8.19 -4.48
C ILE A 207 14.64 8.42 -4.19
N GLU A 208 15.36 7.37 -3.77
CA GLU A 208 16.80 7.44 -3.55
C GLU A 208 17.58 7.76 -4.83
N TYR A 209 17.24 7.10 -5.94
CA TYR A 209 17.88 7.33 -7.23
C TYR A 209 17.73 8.79 -7.66
N LEU A 210 16.51 9.35 -7.57
CA LEU A 210 16.27 10.73 -7.95
C LEU A 210 17.03 11.71 -7.06
N ARG A 211 17.02 11.51 -5.72
CA ARG A 211 17.78 12.33 -4.78
C ARG A 211 19.30 12.34 -5.02
N LYS A 212 19.85 11.22 -5.49
CA LYS A 212 21.29 11.07 -5.73
C LYS A 212 21.74 11.68 -7.06
N ASN A 213 20.83 11.82 -8.04
CA ASN A 213 21.20 12.12 -9.43
C ASN A 213 20.58 13.40 -10.01
N HIS A 214 19.60 14.02 -9.33
CA HIS A 214 18.85 15.18 -9.82
C HIS A 214 18.61 16.20 -8.70
#